data_AF-A0AAD2FBJ4-F1
#
_entry.id   AF-A0AAD2FBJ4-F1
#
_cell.length_a   1.000
_cell.length_b   1.000
_cell.length_c   1.000
_cell.angle_alpha   90.00
_cell.angle_beta   90.00
_cell.angle_gamma   90.00
#
_symmetry.space_group_name_H-M   'P 1'
#
loop_
_entity.id
_entity.type
_entity.pdbx_description
1 polymer ?
#
loop_
_entity_poly.entity_id
_entity_poly.type
_entity_poly.pdbx_seq_one_letter_code
_entity_poly.pdbx_strand_id
1 'polypeptide(L)'
;MLSSRRLLTQRASSRRCIERSTTKRIKSTASAGTMHQTADRPTNTQLWRVFRNAAVPMIGFGFTDQTVMLQAGNAIDCTLGVTFGLSTLTAAAFGQIVSDASGVLFGGTVERMAKMAGLSPANLTAAQRALPIVGQARLMGNLAGIVLGCILGLVNLLFIDTGRSSTLKLQAFNEEQQFEFEVEASNAIRNDATVLTVHGPDVDGLLASMTAALSAGGCSIVEIQAKRKDKTDDTEKTAITDTFHVVDKATGEQFDDDDMEALAQALLDSTRTPMNLNSVKAAMNELETSNAVLRSRVKKLEGVIHDRQITLVSSTGAERHPVSMD
;
A
#
# COMPACT_ATOMS: atom_id res chain seq x y z
N MET A 1 -33.17 -37.72 26.22
CA MET A 1 -32.80 -37.05 24.95
C MET A 1 -31.58 -36.19 25.25
N LEU A 2 -30.34 -36.69 25.09
CA LEU A 2 -29.57 -36.72 23.83
C LEU A 2 -29.68 -35.36 23.09
N SER A 3 -28.64 -34.57 22.82
CA SER A 3 -27.30 -34.97 22.39
C SER A 3 -26.29 -33.80 22.51
N SER A 4 -25.14 -34.10 23.13
CA SER A 4 -23.78 -33.72 22.69
C SER A 4 -23.40 -32.24 22.45
N ARG A 5 -22.92 -31.57 23.50
CA ARG A 5 -21.86 -30.54 23.37
C ARG A 5 -20.50 -31.22 23.43
N ARG A 6 -19.87 -31.48 22.28
CA ARG A 6 -18.45 -31.82 22.22
C ARG A 6 -17.63 -30.54 22.13
N LEU A 7 -16.81 -30.31 23.16
CA LEU A 7 -15.54 -29.61 23.01
C LEU A 7 -14.76 -30.28 21.87
N LEU A 8 -14.38 -29.52 20.85
CA LEU A 8 -13.32 -29.89 19.92
C LEU A 8 -12.30 -28.75 19.87
N THR A 9 -11.32 -28.90 20.75
CA THR A 9 -9.92 -28.53 20.56
C THR A 9 -9.47 -28.81 19.13
N GLN A 10 -9.38 -27.78 18.28
CA GLN A 10 -8.76 -27.91 16.95
C GLN A 10 -7.24 -27.73 17.05
N ARG A 11 -6.59 -28.64 17.80
CA ARG A 11 -5.17 -28.96 17.66
C ARG A 11 -5.07 -30.15 16.70
N ALA A 12 -4.86 -29.89 15.41
CA ALA A 12 -4.20 -30.79 14.45
C ALA A 12 -4.47 -30.31 13.01
N SER A 13 -3.49 -29.69 12.36
CA SER A 13 -3.35 -29.73 10.90
C SER A 13 -1.94 -29.42 10.37
N SER A 14 -1.03 -28.82 11.14
CA SER A 14 0.34 -28.49 10.65
C SER A 14 1.36 -29.65 10.61
N ARG A 15 0.99 -30.86 10.16
CA ARG A 15 1.95 -31.99 10.07
C ARG A 15 1.95 -32.80 8.78
N ARG A 16 1.39 -32.31 7.68
CA ARG A 16 1.47 -33.03 6.39
C ARG A 16 1.68 -32.08 5.22
N CYS A 17 2.94 -31.69 4.96
CA CYS A 17 3.41 -31.45 3.59
C CYS A 17 4.94 -31.24 3.47
N ILE A 18 5.79 -32.02 4.15
CA ILE A 18 7.23 -32.06 3.81
C ILE A 18 7.73 -33.50 3.99
N GLU A 19 7.17 -34.45 3.24
CA GLU A 19 7.74 -35.81 3.16
C GLU A 19 7.26 -36.54 1.91
N ARG A 20 7.55 -36.01 0.71
CA ARG A 20 7.34 -36.73 -0.56
C ARG A 20 8.45 -36.45 -1.57
N SER A 21 9.68 -36.83 -1.25
CA SER A 21 10.74 -36.89 -2.26
C SER A 21 11.94 -37.74 -1.88
N THR A 22 11.78 -38.87 -1.17
CA THR A 22 12.79 -39.95 -1.22
C THR A 22 12.22 -41.28 -0.70
N THR A 23 11.45 -42.01 -1.51
CA THR A 23 11.39 -43.48 -1.37
C THR A 23 10.96 -44.14 -2.68
N LYS A 24 11.91 -44.29 -3.60
CA LYS A 24 11.79 -45.31 -4.65
C LYS A 24 11.91 -46.68 -3.96
N ARG A 25 10.77 -47.32 -3.78
CA ARG A 25 10.60 -48.67 -3.22
C ARG A 25 11.12 -49.71 -4.21
N ILE A 26 12.32 -50.25 -3.99
CA ILE A 26 12.75 -51.50 -4.63
C ILE A 26 12.21 -52.65 -3.78
N LYS A 27 11.39 -53.51 -4.39
CA LYS A 27 10.95 -54.79 -3.82
C LYS A 27 12.09 -55.80 -3.95
N SER A 28 12.47 -56.47 -2.87
CA SER A 28 13.06 -57.82 -2.95
C SER A 28 12.57 -58.68 -1.79
N THR A 29 12.18 -59.88 -2.16
CA THR A 29 11.65 -61.00 -1.39
C THR A 29 12.70 -61.65 -0.48
N ALA A 30 12.23 -62.18 0.65
CA ALA A 30 12.73 -63.31 1.46
C ALA A 30 14.22 -63.38 1.89
N SER A 31 14.49 -63.41 3.20
CA SER A 31 14.95 -64.61 3.94
C SER A 31 15.51 -64.23 5.31
N ALA A 32 15.33 -65.13 6.28
CA ALA A 32 15.81 -65.06 7.65
C ALA A 32 17.35 -65.04 7.72
N GLY A 33 17.90 -64.32 8.70
CA GLY A 33 19.33 -64.31 9.00
C GLY A 33 19.72 -63.19 9.96
N THR A 34 19.71 -63.50 11.25
CA THR A 34 20.29 -62.69 12.32
C THR A 34 21.77 -62.41 12.04
N MET A 35 22.15 -61.15 11.82
CA MET A 35 23.51 -60.64 12.06
C MET A 35 23.43 -59.19 12.54
N HIS A 36 23.63 -59.02 13.84
CA HIS A 36 23.81 -57.72 14.49
C HIS A 36 25.23 -57.22 14.16
N GLN A 37 25.41 -56.57 13.02
CA GLN A 37 26.61 -55.76 12.78
C GLN A 37 26.43 -54.41 13.47
N THR A 38 27.06 -54.25 14.63
CA THR A 38 27.21 -52.98 15.32
C THR A 38 28.08 -52.07 14.45
N ALA A 39 27.44 -51.24 13.61
CA ALA A 39 28.16 -50.31 12.76
C ALA A 39 28.93 -49.29 13.61
N ASP A 40 30.24 -49.20 13.40
CA ASP A 40 31.09 -48.25 14.12
C ASP A 40 30.61 -46.81 13.91
N ARG A 41 30.64 -46.03 15.01
CA ARG A 41 30.20 -44.64 15.03
C ARG A 41 31.00 -43.82 14.01
N PRO A 42 30.34 -43.07 13.11
CA PRO A 42 31.03 -42.26 12.12
C PRO A 42 31.81 -41.12 12.78
N THR A 43 32.98 -40.81 12.23
CA THR A 43 33.85 -39.74 12.75
C THR A 43 33.20 -38.37 12.55
N ASN A 44 33.49 -37.40 13.43
CA ASN A 44 33.00 -36.02 13.32
C ASN A 44 33.27 -35.38 11.94
N THR A 45 34.41 -35.68 11.33
CA THR A 45 34.75 -35.21 9.97
C THR A 45 33.83 -35.79 8.90
N GLN A 46 33.38 -37.04 9.04
CA GLN A 46 32.41 -37.66 8.13
C GLN A 46 31.02 -37.05 8.33
N LEU A 47 30.64 -36.78 9.59
CA LEU A 47 29.38 -36.15 9.92
C LEU A 47 29.29 -34.70 9.39
N TRP A 48 30.38 -33.94 9.49
CA TRP A 48 30.46 -32.59 8.92
C TRP A 48 30.41 -32.60 7.38
N ARG A 49 31.01 -33.60 6.72
CA ARG A 49 30.84 -33.79 5.27
C ARG A 49 29.40 -34.10 4.88
N VAL A 50 28.70 -34.93 5.66
CA VAL A 50 27.26 -35.19 5.46
C VAL A 50 26.45 -33.91 5.60
N PHE A 51 26.71 -33.12 6.64
CA PHE A 51 26.07 -31.83 6.86
C PHE A 51 26.30 -30.88 5.68
N ARG A 52 27.54 -30.69 5.25
CA ARG A 52 27.89 -29.78 4.14
C ARG A 52 27.29 -30.23 2.82
N ASN A 53 27.35 -31.52 2.52
CA ASN A 53 26.80 -32.07 1.28
C ASN A 53 25.26 -31.97 1.24
N ALA A 54 24.61 -31.91 2.40
CA ALA A 54 23.18 -31.67 2.54
C ALA A 54 22.85 -30.16 2.46
N ALA A 55 23.64 -29.31 3.10
CA ALA A 55 23.39 -27.87 3.18
C ALA A 55 23.57 -27.13 1.85
N VAL A 56 24.68 -27.35 1.13
CA VAL A 56 25.02 -26.61 -0.10
C VAL A 56 23.90 -26.63 -1.16
N PRO A 57 23.35 -27.79 -1.57
CA PRO A 57 22.26 -27.78 -2.54
C PRO A 57 20.98 -27.13 -2.01
N MET A 58 20.75 -27.20 -0.68
CA MET A 58 19.59 -26.57 -0.05
C MET A 58 19.71 -25.04 0.04
N ILE A 59 20.92 -24.49 0.08
CA ILE A 59 21.15 -23.03 -0.06
C ILE A 59 20.69 -22.56 -1.44
N GLY A 60 21.10 -23.25 -2.51
CA GLY A 60 20.70 -22.91 -3.87
C GLY A 60 19.19 -23.04 -4.09
N PHE A 61 18.58 -24.08 -3.51
CA PHE A 61 17.13 -24.25 -3.51
C PHE A 61 16.41 -23.10 -2.81
N GLY A 62 16.78 -22.80 -1.54
CA GLY A 62 16.15 -21.71 -0.78
C GLY A 62 16.34 -20.33 -1.41
N PHE A 63 17.51 -20.07 -2.02
CA PHE A 63 17.75 -18.83 -2.77
C PHE A 63 16.82 -18.69 -3.99
N THR A 64 16.71 -19.75 -4.78
CA THR A 64 15.88 -19.76 -5.99
C THR A 64 14.40 -19.63 -5.62
N ASP A 65 13.96 -20.37 -4.61
CA ASP A 65 12.58 -20.33 -4.09
C ASP A 65 12.21 -18.92 -3.62
N GLN A 66 13.03 -18.33 -2.76
CA GLN A 66 12.80 -16.98 -2.25
C GLN A 66 12.81 -15.92 -3.38
N THR A 67 13.63 -16.11 -4.41
CA THR A 67 13.72 -15.19 -5.57
C THR A 67 12.47 -15.28 -6.45
N VAL A 68 12.05 -16.49 -6.80
CA VAL A 68 10.86 -16.73 -7.63
C VAL A 68 9.60 -16.24 -6.91
N MET A 69 9.46 -16.55 -5.62
CA MET A 69 8.35 -16.07 -4.80
C MET A 69 8.23 -14.55 -4.83
N LEU A 70 9.33 -13.82 -4.62
CA LEU A 70 9.31 -12.35 -4.58
C LEU A 70 9.01 -11.76 -5.96
N GLN A 71 9.62 -12.28 -7.02
CA GLN A 71 9.45 -11.73 -8.35
C GLN A 71 8.07 -12.05 -8.93
N ALA A 72 7.60 -13.29 -8.78
CA ALA A 72 6.25 -13.68 -9.19
C ALA A 72 5.20 -12.97 -8.33
N GLY A 73 5.41 -12.88 -7.01
CA GLY A 73 4.52 -12.17 -6.09
C GLY A 73 4.37 -10.70 -6.47
N ASN A 74 5.47 -10.00 -6.76
CA ASN A 74 5.42 -8.60 -7.19
C ASN A 74 4.72 -8.42 -8.55
N ALA A 75 4.97 -9.31 -9.51
CA ALA A 75 4.29 -9.27 -10.81
C ALA A 75 2.77 -9.48 -10.68
N ILE A 76 2.36 -10.41 -9.82
CA ILE A 76 0.96 -10.67 -9.50
C ILE A 76 0.35 -9.47 -8.76
N ASP A 77 1.11 -8.86 -7.85
CA ASP A 77 0.65 -7.68 -7.10
C ASP A 77 0.39 -6.47 -8.00
N CYS A 78 1.28 -6.24 -8.97
CA CYS A 78 1.14 -5.16 -9.95
C CYS A 78 0.02 -5.40 -10.98
N THR A 79 -0.40 -6.67 -11.17
CA THR A 79 -1.41 -7.03 -12.18
C THR A 79 -2.74 -7.34 -11.52
N LEU A 80 -2.88 -8.54 -10.94
CA LEU A 80 -4.09 -9.00 -10.26
C LEU A 80 -4.38 -8.18 -8.99
N GLY A 81 -3.34 -7.75 -8.28
CA GLY A 81 -3.51 -6.91 -7.09
C GLY A 81 -4.13 -5.55 -7.40
N VAL A 82 -3.78 -4.94 -8.53
CA VAL A 82 -4.39 -3.68 -8.99
C VAL A 82 -5.77 -3.94 -9.61
N THR A 83 -5.87 -4.95 -10.49
CA THR A 83 -7.11 -5.22 -11.25
C THR A 83 -8.27 -5.67 -10.36
N PHE A 84 -7.99 -6.46 -9.31
CA PHE A 84 -9.01 -7.02 -8.42
C PHE A 84 -8.96 -6.43 -7.00
N GLY A 85 -8.18 -5.37 -6.77
CA GLY A 85 -8.05 -4.73 -5.45
C GLY A 85 -7.52 -5.65 -4.35
N LEU A 86 -6.68 -6.64 -4.68
CA LEU A 86 -6.19 -7.63 -3.71
C LEU A 86 -5.05 -7.07 -2.85
N SER A 87 -4.95 -7.58 -1.62
CA SER A 87 -3.84 -7.21 -0.73
C SER A 87 -2.50 -7.70 -1.27
N THR A 88 -1.42 -6.96 -0.99
CA THR A 88 -0.05 -7.37 -1.34
C THR A 88 0.37 -8.67 -0.65
N LEU A 89 -0.21 -8.97 0.52
CA LEU A 89 -0.01 -10.25 1.20
C LEU A 89 -0.61 -11.42 0.41
N THR A 90 -1.74 -11.20 -0.27
CA THR A 90 -2.38 -12.19 -1.13
C THR A 90 -1.52 -12.49 -2.35
N ALA A 91 -0.95 -11.46 -2.98
CA ALA A 91 -0.02 -11.63 -4.09
C ALA A 91 1.26 -12.39 -3.67
N ALA A 92 1.78 -12.12 -2.46
CA ALA A 92 2.89 -12.89 -1.90
C ALA A 92 2.53 -14.37 -1.68
N ALA A 93 1.31 -14.67 -1.22
CA ALA A 93 0.83 -16.04 -1.08
C ALA A 93 0.76 -16.77 -2.43
N PHE A 94 0.32 -16.10 -3.50
CA PHE A 94 0.41 -16.65 -4.86
C PHE A 94 1.85 -16.83 -5.33
N GLY A 95 2.75 -15.90 -4.98
CA GLY A 95 4.18 -16.05 -5.19
C GLY A 95 4.73 -17.34 -4.58
N GLN A 96 4.32 -17.68 -3.36
CA GLN A 96 4.72 -18.94 -2.72
C GLN A 96 4.20 -20.16 -3.47
N ILE A 97 2.96 -20.13 -3.95
CA ILE A 97 2.36 -21.23 -4.74
C ILE A 97 3.15 -21.44 -6.05
N VAL A 98 3.48 -20.35 -6.74
CA VAL A 98 4.27 -20.40 -7.99
C VAL A 98 5.67 -20.93 -7.71
N SER A 99 6.28 -20.50 -6.61
CA SER A 99 7.60 -20.95 -6.22
C SER A 99 7.64 -22.43 -5.87
N ASP A 100 6.70 -22.91 -5.06
CA ASP A 100 6.56 -24.33 -4.72
C ASP A 100 6.34 -25.19 -5.97
N ALA A 101 5.50 -24.74 -6.91
CA ALA A 101 5.27 -25.41 -8.18
C ALA A 101 6.56 -25.48 -9.03
N SER A 102 7.32 -24.38 -9.08
CA SER A 102 8.61 -24.33 -9.76
C SER A 102 9.62 -25.28 -9.10
N GLY A 103 9.68 -25.32 -7.78
CA GLY A 103 10.58 -26.18 -7.01
C GLY A 103 10.34 -27.67 -7.26
N VAL A 104 9.07 -28.08 -7.40
CA VAL A 104 8.70 -29.46 -7.77
C VAL A 104 9.12 -29.77 -9.21
N LEU A 105 8.87 -28.85 -10.16
CA LEU A 105 9.26 -29.02 -11.56
C LEU A 105 10.79 -29.05 -11.75
N PHE A 106 11.52 -28.28 -10.95
CA PHE A 106 12.97 -28.24 -10.90
C PHE A 106 13.59 -29.28 -9.96
N GLY A 107 12.85 -30.31 -9.51
CA GLY A 107 13.36 -31.32 -8.58
C GLY A 107 14.66 -32.02 -9.03
N GLY A 108 14.93 -32.08 -10.33
CA GLY A 108 16.20 -32.60 -10.90
C GLY A 108 17.39 -31.61 -10.86
N THR A 109 17.15 -30.34 -10.56
CA THR A 109 18.18 -29.29 -10.49
C THR A 109 19.05 -29.43 -9.24
N VAL A 110 18.48 -29.90 -8.12
CA VAL A 110 19.21 -30.17 -6.87
C VAL A 110 20.33 -31.20 -7.09
N GLU A 111 20.06 -32.24 -7.88
CA GLU A 111 21.04 -33.27 -8.25
C GLU A 111 22.13 -32.74 -9.19
N ARG A 112 21.79 -31.75 -10.04
CA ARG A 112 22.76 -31.06 -10.91
C ARG A 112 23.62 -30.07 -10.13
N MET A 113 23.04 -29.32 -9.18
CA MET A 113 23.79 -28.41 -8.30
C MET A 113 24.74 -29.16 -7.38
N ALA A 114 24.32 -30.32 -6.85
CA ALA A 114 25.20 -31.18 -6.05
C ALA A 114 26.38 -31.72 -6.88
N LYS A 115 26.17 -32.06 -8.16
CA LYS A 115 27.25 -32.44 -9.09
C LYS A 115 28.16 -31.27 -9.45
N MET A 116 27.59 -30.09 -9.69
CA MET A 116 28.32 -28.88 -10.07
C MET A 116 29.17 -28.32 -8.93
N ALA A 117 28.74 -28.50 -7.67
CA ALA A 117 29.49 -28.10 -6.49
C ALA A 117 30.68 -29.02 -6.14
N GLY A 118 30.96 -30.07 -6.93
CA GLY A 118 32.14 -30.92 -6.74
C GLY A 118 32.20 -31.64 -5.39
N LEU A 119 31.05 -31.87 -4.76
CA LEU A 119 30.99 -32.39 -3.39
C LEU A 119 31.39 -33.87 -3.37
N SER A 120 32.59 -34.17 -2.83
CA SER A 120 33.03 -35.55 -2.62
C SER A 120 32.01 -36.33 -1.79
N PRO A 121 31.61 -37.54 -2.22
CA PRO A 121 30.68 -38.36 -1.46
C PRO A 121 31.27 -38.65 -0.08
N ALA A 122 30.44 -38.50 0.96
CA ALA A 122 30.79 -39.04 2.27
C ALA A 122 30.80 -40.56 2.12
N ASN A 123 32.01 -41.14 2.00
CA ASN A 123 32.26 -42.57 1.91
C ASN A 123 31.83 -43.25 3.22
N LEU A 124 30.52 -43.43 3.37
CA LEU A 124 29.86 -44.09 4.48
C LEU A 124 29.36 -45.46 4.01
N THR A 125 29.56 -46.48 4.83
CA THR A 125 28.98 -47.80 4.59
C THR A 125 27.45 -47.74 4.71
N ALA A 126 26.73 -48.67 4.07
CA ALA A 126 25.26 -48.70 4.09
C ALA A 126 24.70 -48.76 5.53
N ALA A 127 25.39 -49.48 6.42
CA ALA A 127 25.02 -49.59 7.83
C ALA A 127 25.25 -48.26 8.60
N GLN A 128 26.30 -47.50 8.29
CA GLN A 128 26.56 -46.20 8.91
C GLN A 128 25.57 -45.11 8.47
N ARG A 129 25.06 -45.17 7.23
CA ARG A 129 24.05 -44.21 6.76
C ARG A 129 22.69 -44.38 7.45
N ALA A 130 22.40 -45.55 7.98
CA ALA A 130 21.17 -45.84 8.71
C ALA A 130 21.22 -45.34 10.17
N LEU A 131 22.38 -44.88 10.65
CA LEU A 131 22.50 -44.38 12.02
C LEU A 131 21.74 -43.05 12.20
N PRO A 132 21.01 -42.88 13.31
CA PRO A 132 20.20 -41.69 13.56
C PRO A 132 21.04 -40.40 13.62
N ILE A 133 22.30 -40.50 14.06
CA ILE A 133 23.24 -39.35 14.11
C ILE A 133 23.51 -38.79 12.70
N VAL A 134 23.61 -39.65 11.68
CA VAL A 134 23.81 -39.26 10.28
C VAL A 134 22.53 -38.63 9.72
N GLY A 135 21.37 -39.19 10.08
CA GLY A 135 20.06 -38.61 9.75
C GLY A 135 19.88 -37.21 10.34
N GLN A 136 20.24 -37.02 11.61
CA GLN A 136 20.18 -35.71 12.29
C GLN A 136 21.13 -34.70 11.66
N ALA A 137 22.38 -35.06 11.38
CA ALA A 137 23.33 -34.17 10.73
C ALA A 137 22.88 -33.76 9.32
N ARG A 138 22.25 -34.69 8.58
CA ARG A 138 21.66 -34.39 7.27
C ARG A 138 20.46 -33.43 7.39
N LEU A 139 19.58 -33.67 8.35
CA LEU A 139 18.42 -32.81 8.59
C LEU A 139 18.84 -31.40 9.00
N MET A 140 19.81 -31.29 9.92
CA MET A 140 20.37 -29.99 10.33
C MET A 140 21.06 -29.29 9.16
N GLY A 141 21.78 -30.04 8.32
CA GLY A 141 22.39 -29.51 7.10
C GLY A 141 21.35 -28.95 6.16
N ASN A 142 20.28 -29.71 5.90
CA ASN A 142 19.18 -29.25 5.05
C ASN A 142 18.51 -27.98 5.61
N LEU A 143 18.16 -27.98 6.91
CA LEU A 143 17.51 -26.85 7.56
C LEU A 143 18.39 -25.59 7.52
N ALA A 144 19.65 -25.72 7.89
CA ALA A 144 20.60 -24.60 7.84
C ALA A 144 20.79 -24.08 6.41
N GLY A 145 20.84 -25.00 5.42
CA GLY A 145 20.94 -24.64 4.02
C GLY A 145 19.75 -23.84 3.52
N ILE A 146 18.52 -24.31 3.79
CA ILE A 146 17.29 -23.61 3.41
C ILE A 146 17.26 -22.21 4.04
N VAL A 147 17.50 -22.10 5.36
CA VAL A 147 17.46 -20.81 6.06
C VAL A 147 18.48 -19.82 5.47
N LEU A 148 19.71 -20.25 5.23
CA LEU A 148 20.74 -19.40 4.61
C LEU A 148 20.36 -19.02 3.17
N GLY A 149 19.81 -19.96 2.40
CA GLY A 149 19.32 -19.70 1.06
C GLY A 149 18.22 -18.64 1.02
N CYS A 150 17.23 -18.76 1.91
CA CYS A 150 16.15 -17.77 2.02
C CYS A 150 16.69 -16.39 2.43
N ILE A 151 17.60 -16.31 3.39
CA ILE A 151 18.22 -15.02 3.78
C ILE A 151 18.96 -14.38 2.60
N LEU A 152 19.71 -15.16 1.82
CA LEU A 152 20.36 -14.65 0.60
C LEU A 152 19.34 -14.21 -0.45
N GLY A 153 18.23 -14.94 -0.59
CA GLY A 153 17.17 -14.59 -1.52
C GLY A 153 16.44 -13.29 -1.18
N LEU A 154 16.36 -12.93 0.11
CA LEU A 154 15.79 -11.65 0.56
C LEU A 154 16.59 -10.43 0.03
N VAL A 155 17.84 -10.60 -0.39
CA VAL A 155 18.60 -9.53 -1.07
C VAL A 155 17.90 -9.09 -2.36
N ASN A 156 17.17 -9.98 -3.04
CA ASN A 156 16.38 -9.61 -4.23
C ASN A 156 15.27 -8.60 -3.92
N LEU A 157 14.82 -8.50 -2.66
CA LEU A 157 13.86 -7.48 -2.23
C LEU A 157 14.41 -6.06 -2.45
N LEU A 158 15.73 -5.88 -2.38
CA LEU A 158 16.37 -4.59 -2.62
C LEU A 158 16.32 -4.15 -4.10
N PHE A 159 16.12 -5.10 -5.02
CA PHE A 159 16.01 -4.83 -6.46
C PHE A 159 14.57 -4.74 -6.95
N ILE A 160 13.60 -5.12 -6.11
CA ILE A 160 12.18 -5.08 -6.45
C ILE A 160 11.58 -3.76 -5.94
N ASP A 161 11.10 -2.94 -6.87
CA ASP A 161 10.37 -1.71 -6.56
C ASP A 161 8.95 -2.03 -6.08
N THR A 162 8.80 -2.24 -4.77
CA THR A 162 7.51 -2.42 -4.11
C THR A 162 6.68 -1.14 -4.03
N GLY A 163 7.30 0.03 -4.27
CA GLY A 163 6.60 1.31 -4.32
C GLY A 163 5.64 1.37 -5.50
N ARG A 164 6.03 0.79 -6.64
CA ARG A 164 5.22 0.75 -7.86
C ARG A 164 3.84 0.10 -7.67
N SER A 165 3.74 -1.03 -6.97
CA SER A 165 2.43 -1.68 -6.78
C SER A 165 1.51 -0.86 -5.88
N SER A 166 2.09 -0.19 -4.88
CA SER A 166 1.37 0.70 -3.97
C SER A 166 0.88 1.96 -4.67
N THR A 167 1.71 2.58 -5.53
CA THR A 167 1.30 3.74 -6.34
C THR A 167 0.22 3.38 -7.35
N LEU A 168 0.32 2.22 -8.00
CA LEU A 168 -0.68 1.76 -8.97
C LEU A 168 -2.02 1.48 -8.29
N LYS A 169 -2.01 0.86 -7.10
CA LYS A 169 -3.22 0.66 -6.31
C LYS A 169 -3.83 1.98 -5.85
N LEU A 170 -3.00 2.93 -5.44
CA LEU A 170 -3.47 4.27 -5.03
C LEU A 170 -4.07 5.04 -6.22
N GLN A 171 -3.45 4.96 -7.40
CA GLN A 171 -3.98 5.55 -8.64
C GLN A 171 -5.31 4.92 -9.03
N ALA A 172 -5.41 3.59 -9.02
CA ALA A 172 -6.67 2.90 -9.29
C ALA A 172 -7.77 3.25 -8.27
N PHE A 173 -7.42 3.39 -6.98
CA PHE A 173 -8.35 3.83 -5.94
C PHE A 173 -8.82 5.27 -6.15
N ASN A 174 -7.91 6.16 -6.55
CA ASN A 174 -8.23 7.56 -6.85
C ASN A 174 -9.10 7.69 -8.11
N GLU A 175 -8.86 6.86 -9.14
CA GLU A 175 -9.72 6.77 -10.32
C GLU A 175 -11.11 6.26 -9.94
N GLU A 176 -11.24 5.23 -9.10
CA GLU A 176 -12.55 4.77 -8.60
C GLU A 176 -13.29 5.83 -7.76
N GLN A 177 -12.58 6.60 -6.94
CA GLN A 177 -13.19 7.75 -6.25
C GLN A 177 -13.61 8.86 -7.22
N GLN A 178 -12.91 9.02 -8.34
CA GLN A 178 -13.29 9.95 -9.39
C GLN A 178 -14.59 9.53 -10.09
N PHE A 179 -15.00 8.26 -10.01
CA PHE A 179 -16.32 7.78 -10.46
C PHE A 179 -17.43 7.92 -9.39
N GLU A 180 -17.13 8.33 -8.15
CA GLU A 180 -18.17 8.57 -7.13
C GLU A 180 -18.77 9.98 -7.23
N PHE A 181 -18.01 10.94 -7.77
CA PHE A 181 -18.47 12.31 -7.99
C PHE A 181 -18.54 12.63 -9.49
N GLU A 182 -19.71 13.02 -9.96
CA GLU A 182 -19.94 13.47 -11.33
C GLU A 182 -20.26 14.97 -11.31
N VAL A 183 -19.59 15.75 -12.17
CA VAL A 183 -19.81 17.19 -12.31
C VAL A 183 -20.26 17.47 -13.74
N GLU A 184 -21.45 18.03 -13.90
CA GLU A 184 -21.99 18.48 -15.18
C GLU A 184 -22.00 20.01 -15.21
N ALA A 185 -21.36 20.60 -16.23
CA ALA A 185 -21.40 22.04 -16.49
C ALA A 185 -22.29 22.32 -17.70
N SER A 186 -23.22 23.26 -17.58
CA SER A 186 -24.12 23.62 -18.68
C SER A 186 -24.55 25.09 -18.64
N ASN A 187 -24.35 25.77 -19.75
CA ASN A 187 -24.86 27.11 -20.04
C ASN A 187 -26.28 27.09 -20.66
N ALA A 188 -26.79 25.92 -21.04
CA ALA A 188 -28.08 25.81 -21.72
C ALA A 188 -29.29 25.86 -20.76
N ILE A 189 -29.06 25.63 -19.46
CA ILE A 189 -30.11 25.56 -18.44
C ILE A 189 -30.60 26.96 -18.03
N ARG A 190 -29.69 27.95 -18.03
CA ARG A 190 -29.98 29.36 -17.69
C ARG A 190 -29.25 30.29 -18.65
N ASN A 191 -29.93 31.35 -19.09
CA ASN A 191 -29.34 32.31 -20.04
C ASN A 191 -28.47 33.39 -19.36
N ASP A 192 -28.44 33.43 -18.03
CA ASP A 192 -27.77 34.46 -17.23
C ASP A 192 -26.73 33.90 -16.25
N ALA A 193 -26.51 32.58 -16.21
CA ALA A 193 -25.50 31.94 -15.36
C ALA A 193 -25.10 30.55 -15.87
N THR A 194 -23.84 30.18 -15.67
CA THR A 194 -23.34 28.81 -15.88
C THR A 194 -23.82 27.92 -14.73
N VAL A 195 -24.42 26.78 -15.07
CA VAL A 195 -24.96 25.83 -14.10
C VAL A 195 -23.99 24.66 -13.93
N LEU A 196 -23.54 24.44 -12.70
CA LEU A 196 -22.67 23.32 -12.33
C LEU A 196 -23.45 22.39 -11.41
N THR A 197 -23.71 21.16 -11.84
CA THR A 197 -24.41 20.15 -11.04
C THR A 197 -23.43 19.08 -10.60
N VAL A 198 -23.35 18.86 -9.29
CA VAL A 198 -22.49 17.85 -8.67
C VAL A 198 -23.36 16.74 -8.10
N HIS A 199 -23.10 15.53 -8.55
CA HIS A 199 -23.70 14.31 -8.01
C HIS A 199 -22.64 13.52 -7.27
N GLY A 200 -22.97 12.98 -6.10
CA GLY A 200 -22.07 12.08 -5.40
C GLY A 200 -22.51 11.72 -3.98
N PRO A 201 -21.65 11.06 -3.21
CA PRO A 201 -21.93 10.69 -1.84
C PRO A 201 -21.92 11.92 -0.93
N ASP A 202 -22.71 11.83 0.13
CA ASP A 202 -22.74 12.85 1.16
C ASP A 202 -21.53 12.75 2.08
N VAL A 203 -20.70 13.80 2.05
CA VAL A 203 -19.50 13.92 2.89
C VAL A 203 -19.52 15.27 3.59
N ASP A 204 -19.25 15.27 4.90
CA ASP A 204 -19.17 16.49 5.69
C ASP A 204 -18.12 17.46 5.13
N GLY A 205 -18.50 18.73 4.95
CA GLY A 205 -17.61 19.79 4.46
C GLY A 205 -17.48 19.86 2.93
N LEU A 206 -18.16 18.99 2.19
CA LEU A 206 -18.14 18.96 0.72
C LEU A 206 -18.70 20.25 0.11
N LEU A 207 -19.93 20.65 0.49
CA LEU A 207 -20.57 21.88 0.00
C LEU A 207 -19.71 23.13 0.27
N ALA A 208 -19.06 23.17 1.44
CA ALA A 208 -18.18 24.27 1.82
C ALA A 208 -16.89 24.29 0.99
N SER A 209 -16.30 23.11 0.71
CA SER A 209 -15.14 22.97 -0.18
C SER A 209 -15.45 23.47 -1.59
N MET A 210 -16.57 23.01 -2.16
CA MET A 210 -17.03 23.40 -3.49
C MET A 210 -17.29 24.90 -3.58
N THR A 211 -17.99 25.48 -2.60
CA THR A 211 -18.27 26.92 -2.54
C THR A 211 -16.97 27.74 -2.47
N ALA A 212 -16.01 27.30 -1.66
CA ALA A 212 -14.72 27.97 -1.52
C ALA A 212 -13.89 27.89 -2.82
N ALA A 213 -13.88 26.73 -3.48
CA ALA A 213 -13.18 26.52 -4.74
C ALA A 213 -13.73 27.42 -5.85
N LEU A 214 -15.06 27.49 -6.02
CA LEU A 214 -15.69 28.39 -6.99
C LEU A 214 -15.34 29.86 -6.72
N SER A 215 -15.41 30.28 -5.46
CA SER A 215 -15.08 31.67 -5.09
C SER A 215 -13.61 32.00 -5.32
N ALA A 216 -12.70 31.06 -5.05
CA ALA A 216 -11.27 31.21 -5.32
C ALA A 216 -10.95 31.20 -6.83
N GLY A 217 -11.72 30.45 -7.62
CA GLY A 217 -11.65 30.37 -9.08
C GLY A 217 -12.21 31.60 -9.81
N GLY A 218 -12.52 32.68 -9.09
CA GLY A 218 -13.03 33.91 -9.72
C GLY A 218 -14.51 33.86 -10.07
N CYS A 219 -15.27 32.89 -9.57
CA CYS A 219 -16.71 32.84 -9.77
C CYS A 219 -17.44 33.72 -8.75
N SER A 220 -18.52 34.35 -9.20
CA SER A 220 -19.56 34.92 -8.35
C SER A 220 -20.73 33.95 -8.29
N ILE A 221 -21.08 33.49 -7.10
CA ILE A 221 -22.16 32.53 -6.92
C ILE A 221 -23.49 33.27 -6.83
N VAL A 222 -24.39 33.00 -7.78
CA VAL A 222 -25.71 33.61 -7.86
C VAL A 222 -26.71 32.84 -7.00
N GLU A 223 -26.65 31.51 -7.05
CA GLU A 223 -27.59 30.62 -6.37
C GLU A 223 -26.94 29.26 -6.09
N ILE A 224 -27.32 28.63 -4.99
CA ILE A 224 -26.92 27.26 -4.63
C ILE A 224 -28.18 26.48 -4.26
N GLN A 225 -28.37 25.32 -4.88
CA GLN A 225 -29.45 24.39 -4.56
C GLN A 225 -28.85 23.05 -4.13
N ALA A 226 -28.96 22.73 -2.84
CA ALA A 226 -28.51 21.44 -2.31
C ALA A 226 -29.70 20.49 -2.11
N LYS A 227 -29.65 19.30 -2.70
CA LYS A 227 -30.66 18.25 -2.53
C LYS A 227 -30.01 17.00 -1.97
N ARG A 228 -30.51 16.54 -0.83
CA ARG A 228 -30.12 15.26 -0.22
C ARG A 228 -31.14 14.19 -0.58
N LYS A 229 -30.70 13.06 -1.13
CA LYS A 229 -31.56 11.89 -1.36
C LYS A 229 -31.46 10.98 -0.13
N ASP A 230 -32.54 10.91 0.65
CA ASP A 230 -32.59 10.06 1.84
C ASP A 230 -32.58 8.57 1.47
N LYS A 231 -31.93 7.77 2.33
CA LYS A 231 -31.79 6.32 2.18
C LYS A 231 -33.15 5.67 1.93
N THR A 232 -33.31 5.06 0.77
CA THR A 232 -34.51 4.27 0.46
C THR A 232 -34.32 2.78 0.79
N ASP A 233 -33.07 2.34 1.02
CA ASP A 233 -32.73 0.96 1.39
C ASP A 233 -31.46 0.90 2.27
N ASP A 234 -31.34 -0.10 3.15
CA ASP A 234 -30.28 -0.24 4.19
C ASP A 234 -28.85 -0.40 3.61
N THR A 235 -28.74 -0.49 2.28
CA THR A 235 -27.48 -0.75 1.55
C THR A 235 -27.02 0.44 0.69
N GLU A 236 -27.84 1.50 0.52
CA GLU A 236 -27.47 2.68 -0.28
C GLU A 236 -26.79 3.76 0.57
N LYS A 237 -25.67 4.30 0.04
CA LYS A 237 -25.03 5.52 0.57
C LYS A 237 -25.96 6.71 0.34
N THR A 238 -26.02 7.63 1.30
CA THR A 238 -26.71 8.92 1.12
C THR A 238 -26.05 9.67 -0.03
N ALA A 239 -26.83 9.98 -1.06
CA ALA A 239 -26.35 10.72 -2.23
C ALA A 239 -26.86 12.15 -2.20
N ILE A 240 -26.03 13.08 -2.67
CA ILE A 240 -26.36 14.49 -2.83
C ILE A 240 -26.40 14.86 -4.32
N THR A 241 -27.22 15.86 -4.60
CA THR A 241 -27.24 16.59 -5.87
C THR A 241 -27.19 18.06 -5.54
N ASP A 242 -26.03 18.67 -5.72
CA ASP A 242 -25.79 20.08 -5.45
C ASP A 242 -25.65 20.83 -6.78
N THR A 243 -26.45 21.86 -6.98
CA THR A 243 -26.45 22.70 -8.18
C THR A 243 -25.99 24.10 -7.84
N PHE A 244 -24.95 24.59 -8.51
CA PHE A 244 -24.41 25.94 -8.37
C PHE A 244 -24.70 26.74 -9.64
N HIS A 245 -25.26 27.93 -9.47
CA HIS A 245 -25.39 28.92 -10.54
C HIS A 245 -24.30 29.96 -10.35
N VAL A 246 -23.38 30.06 -11.30
CA VAL A 246 -22.20 30.93 -11.22
C VAL A 246 -22.06 31.81 -12.45
N VAL A 247 -21.48 32.99 -12.23
CA VAL A 247 -21.05 33.91 -13.29
C VAL A 247 -19.59 34.27 -13.05
N ASP A 248 -18.88 34.66 -14.10
CA ASP A 248 -17.53 35.21 -13.95
C ASP A 248 -17.62 36.53 -13.18
N LYS A 249 -16.80 36.68 -12.13
CA LYS A 249 -16.77 37.87 -11.29
C LYS A 249 -16.28 39.12 -12.04
N ALA A 250 -15.47 38.96 -13.08
CA ALA A 250 -14.93 40.06 -13.86
C ALA A 250 -15.94 40.60 -14.89
N THR A 251 -16.62 39.70 -15.60
CA THR A 251 -17.55 40.07 -16.69
C THR A 251 -19.00 40.19 -16.20
N GLY A 252 -19.37 39.41 -15.18
CA GLY A 252 -20.76 39.25 -14.73
C GLY A 252 -21.61 38.38 -15.66
N GLU A 253 -20.99 37.72 -16.64
CA GLU A 253 -21.64 36.86 -17.63
C GLU A 253 -21.31 35.38 -17.39
N GLN A 254 -21.86 34.50 -18.23
CA GLN A 254 -21.55 33.07 -18.19
C GLN A 254 -20.09 32.82 -18.59
N PHE A 255 -19.55 31.69 -18.17
CA PHE A 255 -18.24 31.24 -18.64
C PHE A 255 -18.35 30.74 -20.08
N ASP A 256 -17.32 31.02 -20.88
CA ASP A 256 -17.21 30.46 -22.23
C ASP A 256 -17.08 28.92 -22.16
N ASP A 257 -17.53 28.23 -23.22
CA ASP A 257 -17.54 26.77 -23.26
C ASP A 257 -16.15 26.14 -23.04
N ASP A 258 -15.09 26.83 -23.48
CA ASP A 258 -13.69 26.42 -23.28
C ASP A 258 -13.25 26.52 -21.80
N ASP A 259 -13.79 27.47 -21.05
CA ASP A 259 -13.45 27.70 -19.63
C ASP A 259 -14.35 26.88 -18.67
N MET A 260 -15.52 26.44 -19.15
CA MET A 260 -16.43 25.60 -18.37
C MET A 260 -15.80 24.26 -17.96
N GLU A 261 -15.03 23.62 -18.84
CA GLU A 261 -14.40 22.33 -18.54
C GLU A 261 -13.32 22.48 -17.47
N ALA A 262 -12.53 23.56 -17.53
CA ALA A 262 -11.56 23.90 -16.49
C ALA A 262 -12.23 24.19 -15.14
N LEU A 263 -13.38 24.88 -15.15
CA LEU A 263 -14.16 25.18 -13.96
C LEU A 263 -14.77 23.92 -13.34
N ALA A 264 -15.35 23.04 -14.16
CA ALA A 264 -15.89 21.75 -13.73
C ALA A 264 -14.78 20.86 -13.12
N GLN A 265 -13.60 20.86 -13.72
CA GLN A 265 -12.44 20.13 -13.21
C GLN A 265 -11.96 20.70 -11.87
N ALA A 266 -11.90 22.02 -11.72
CA ALA A 266 -11.55 22.67 -10.45
C ALA A 266 -12.58 22.38 -9.35
N LEU A 267 -13.87 22.33 -9.70
CA LEU A 267 -14.94 21.94 -8.80
C LEU A 267 -14.81 20.46 -8.38
N LEU A 268 -14.55 19.57 -9.33
CA LEU A 268 -14.31 18.15 -9.08
C LEU A 268 -13.07 17.93 -8.20
N ASP A 269 -11.99 18.67 -8.42
CA ASP A 269 -10.80 18.57 -7.57
C ASP A 269 -11.07 19.00 -6.13
N SER A 270 -12.01 19.92 -5.91
CA SER A 270 -12.42 20.34 -4.56
C SER A 270 -13.17 19.25 -3.76
N THR A 271 -13.76 18.26 -4.46
CA THR A 271 -14.47 17.14 -3.81
C THR A 271 -13.50 16.11 -3.24
N ARG A 272 -12.26 16.06 -3.73
CA ARG A 272 -11.21 15.12 -3.28
C ARG A 272 -10.74 15.40 -1.85
N THR A 273 -10.71 16.66 -1.45
CA THR A 273 -10.30 17.09 -0.11
C THR A 273 -11.37 17.98 0.52
N PRO A 274 -12.48 17.40 0.99
CA PRO A 274 -13.55 18.17 1.62
C PRO A 274 -13.00 18.89 2.85
N MET A 275 -13.52 20.10 3.05
CA MET A 275 -12.96 21.03 4.01
C MET A 275 -13.20 20.51 5.44
N ASN A 276 -12.13 20.11 6.13
CA ASN A 276 -12.24 19.60 7.49
C ASN A 276 -12.32 20.77 8.48
N LEU A 277 -13.50 21.00 9.06
CA LEU A 277 -13.79 22.09 10.00
C LEU A 277 -12.78 22.16 11.17
N ASN A 278 -12.30 21.01 11.65
CA ASN A 278 -11.33 20.95 12.75
C ASN A 278 -9.96 21.48 12.33
N SER A 279 -9.54 21.20 11.09
CA SER A 279 -8.27 21.69 10.56
C SER A 279 -8.29 23.20 10.32
N VAL A 280 -9.40 23.72 9.77
CA VAL A 280 -9.58 25.16 9.55
C VAL A 280 -9.61 25.91 10.88
N LYS A 281 -10.34 25.39 11.88
CA LYS A 281 -10.38 25.97 13.22
C LYS A 281 -9.02 25.98 13.91
N ALA A 282 -8.23 24.91 13.73
CA ALA A 282 -6.86 24.85 14.25
C ALA A 282 -5.98 25.94 13.62
N ALA A 283 -6.03 26.09 12.29
CA ALA A 283 -5.28 27.12 11.57
C ALA A 283 -5.72 28.55 11.97
N MET A 284 -7.02 28.80 12.15
CA MET A 284 -7.51 30.10 12.62
C MET A 284 -7.01 30.42 14.03
N ASN A 285 -7.06 29.47 14.96
CA ASN A 285 -6.54 29.67 16.32
C ASN A 285 -5.03 29.96 16.32
N GLU A 286 -4.27 29.28 15.47
CA GLU A 286 -2.83 29.53 15.31
C GLU A 286 -2.58 30.96 14.79
N LEU A 287 -3.33 31.37 13.77
CA LEU A 287 -3.22 32.71 13.19
C LEU A 287 -3.63 33.81 14.17
N GLU A 288 -4.68 33.62 14.97
CA GLU A 288 -5.07 34.54 16.04
C GLU A 288 -3.98 34.67 17.10
N THR A 289 -3.37 33.54 17.50
CA THR A 289 -2.26 33.53 18.46
C THR A 289 -1.06 34.31 17.91
N SER A 290 -0.70 34.09 16.64
CA SER A 290 0.38 34.82 15.96
C SER A 290 0.08 36.34 15.90
N ASN A 291 -1.14 36.72 15.55
CA ASN A 291 -1.57 38.11 15.52
C ASN A 291 -1.55 38.78 16.91
N ALA A 292 -1.93 38.07 17.96
CA ALA A 292 -1.87 38.57 19.33
C ALA A 292 -0.41 38.83 19.79
N VAL A 293 0.50 37.92 19.43
CA VAL A 293 1.95 38.09 19.69
C VAL A 293 2.50 39.30 18.93
N LEU A 294 2.17 39.44 17.64
CA LEU A 294 2.59 40.58 16.82
C LEU A 294 2.09 41.90 17.40
N ARG A 295 0.81 41.99 17.77
CA ARG A 295 0.23 43.19 18.42
C ARG A 295 0.95 43.54 19.72
N SER A 296 1.30 42.54 20.53
CA SER A 296 2.05 42.74 21.78
C SER A 296 3.47 43.27 21.50
N ARG A 297 4.13 42.77 20.46
CA ARG A 297 5.44 43.26 20.02
C ARG A 297 5.37 44.69 19.51
N VAL A 298 4.38 45.02 18.70
CA VAL A 298 4.14 46.39 18.21
C VAL A 298 3.92 47.34 19.38
N LYS A 299 3.05 46.99 20.33
CA LYS A 299 2.80 47.82 21.53
C LYS A 299 4.07 48.02 22.38
N LYS A 300 4.91 46.99 22.49
CA LYS A 300 6.20 47.10 23.20
C LYS A 300 7.17 48.01 22.47
N LEU A 301 7.21 47.94 21.14
CA LEU A 301 8.02 48.83 20.31
C LEU A 301 7.53 50.28 20.39
N GLU A 302 6.22 50.51 20.32
CA GLU A 302 5.60 51.82 20.51
C GLU A 302 5.93 52.41 21.88
N GLY A 303 5.89 51.61 22.95
CA GLY A 303 6.29 52.03 24.29
C GLY A 303 7.77 52.46 24.35
N VAL A 304 8.67 51.67 23.74
CA VAL A 304 10.11 52.02 23.68
C VAL A 304 10.36 53.28 22.85
N ILE A 305 9.59 53.51 21.79
CA ILE A 305 9.67 54.73 20.98
C ILE A 305 9.19 55.94 21.79
N HIS A 306 8.08 55.80 22.53
CA HIS A 306 7.52 56.86 23.37
C HIS A 306 8.45 57.22 24.54
N ASP A 307 9.02 56.22 25.22
CA ASP A 307 10.00 56.41 26.30
C ASP A 307 11.29 57.09 25.83
N ARG A 308 11.64 56.97 24.55
CA ARG A 308 12.82 57.62 23.96
C ARG A 308 12.54 59.02 23.39
N GLN A 309 11.36 59.60 23.61
CA GLN A 309 10.95 60.91 23.07
C GLN A 309 11.18 61.07 21.55
N ILE A 310 11.11 59.97 20.79
CA ILE A 310 11.19 60.06 19.32
C ILE A 310 9.77 60.24 18.81
N THR A 311 9.39 61.47 18.50
CA THR A 311 8.09 61.79 17.89
C THR A 311 8.05 61.25 16.47
N LEU A 312 7.34 60.13 16.25
CA LEU A 312 7.00 59.67 14.90
C LEU A 312 5.83 60.51 14.37
N VAL A 313 6.10 61.41 13.43
CA VAL A 313 5.06 62.04 12.61
C VAL A 313 4.62 61.01 11.57
N SER A 314 3.44 60.40 11.74
CA SER A 314 2.84 59.62 10.67
C SER A 314 2.29 60.58 9.60
N SER A 315 3.03 60.71 8.50
CA SER A 315 2.48 61.27 7.26
C SER A 315 1.56 60.23 6.63
N THR A 316 0.31 60.13 7.10
CA THR A 316 -0.76 59.58 6.27
C THR A 316 -1.04 60.59 5.17
N GLY A 317 -0.79 60.17 3.92
CA GLY A 317 -0.65 61.05 2.77
C GLY A 317 -1.83 61.96 2.45
N ALA A 318 -1.44 63.18 2.07
CA ALA A 318 -1.96 63.99 0.97
C ALA A 318 -3.50 64.10 0.82
N GLU A 319 -4.02 65.21 1.34
CA GLU A 319 -5.15 65.92 0.75
C GLU A 319 -4.96 66.04 -0.78
N ARG A 320 -5.93 65.51 -1.54
CA ARG A 320 -6.08 65.84 -2.96
C ARG A 320 -6.67 67.25 -3.06
N HIS A 321 -5.91 68.20 -3.58
CA HIS A 321 -6.50 69.40 -4.16
C HIS A 321 -7.12 69.06 -5.54
N PRO A 322 -8.32 69.58 -5.85
CA PRO A 322 -8.92 69.45 -7.17
C PRO A 322 -8.23 70.41 -8.15
N VAL A 323 -7.79 69.87 -9.28
CA VAL A 323 -7.35 70.66 -10.44
C VAL A 323 -8.61 71.23 -11.10
N SER A 324 -8.83 72.53 -10.95
CA SER A 324 -9.61 73.33 -11.90
C SER A 324 -8.63 74.11 -12.75
N MET A 325 -8.62 73.86 -14.06
CA MET A 325 -8.06 74.78 -15.04
C MET A 325 -9.12 74.97 -16.13
N ASP A 326 -9.49 76.25 -16.29
CA ASP A 326 -9.95 76.87 -17.52
C ASP A 326 -8.98 76.63 -18.70
#